data_AF-A0A6P8V9C0-F1
#
_entry.id   AF-A0A6P8V9C0-F1
#
_cell.length_a   1.000
_cell.length_b   1.000
_cell.length_c   1.000
_cell.angle_alpha   90.00
_cell.angle_beta   90.00
_cell.angle_gamma   90.00
#
_symmetry.space_group_name_H-M   'P 1'
#
loop_
_entity.id
_entity.type
_entity.pdbx_description
1 polymer ?
#
loop_
_entity_poly.entity_id
_entity_poly.type
_entity_poly.pdbx_seq_one_letter_code
_entity_poly.pdbx_strand_id
1 'polypeptide(L)'
;MDARFGQVPLNITHRLGGVNQLGGVFINGRPLPHAVRQRIVELALQGVRPCEISRRLRVSHGCVSKILARYNETGSIRPGLIGGSKPKVATPCVVQMIVRLKHTNPSMFAWEIRDKLLLERVCDHDSVPSISSINRIIRNKVNSESCEVVSSASSVSTGTAYSSESTYSISGILGIRKCSKHKEETGLFPRR
;
A
#
# COMPACT_ATOMS: atom_id res chain seq x y z
N MET A 1 37.89 -8.30 8.18
CA MET A 1 36.74 -7.43 8.51
C MET A 1 35.50 -8.30 8.53
N ASP A 2 35.30 -9.01 9.62
CA ASP A 2 34.27 -10.05 9.75
C ASP A 2 32.98 -9.45 10.30
N ALA A 3 32.03 -9.22 9.40
CA ALA A 3 30.70 -8.75 9.77
C ALA A 3 29.94 -9.88 10.49
N ARG A 4 29.88 -9.80 11.83
CA ARG A 4 29.05 -10.64 12.70
C ARG A 4 27.57 -10.34 12.47
N PHE A 5 26.98 -10.86 11.40
CA PHE A 5 25.53 -10.88 11.21
C PHE A 5 24.94 -12.04 11.99
N GLY A 6 24.58 -11.80 13.25
CA GLY A 6 24.01 -12.85 14.09
C GLY A 6 23.24 -12.43 15.34
N GLN A 7 23.18 -11.15 15.72
CA GLN A 7 22.45 -10.73 16.91
C GLN A 7 21.56 -9.52 16.63
N VAL A 8 20.36 -9.81 16.15
CA VAL A 8 19.21 -8.92 16.40
C VAL A 8 18.78 -9.20 17.85
N PRO A 9 18.53 -8.20 18.71
CA PRO A 9 18.32 -8.43 20.15
C PRO A 9 17.16 -9.41 20.41
N LEU A 10 17.46 -10.48 21.15
CA LEU A 10 16.64 -11.67 21.40
C LEU A 10 15.52 -11.49 22.44
N ASN A 11 14.87 -10.33 22.57
CA ASN A 11 13.95 -10.13 23.69
C ASN A 11 12.44 -10.10 23.37
N ILE A 12 12.00 -10.11 22.09
CA ILE A 12 10.56 -9.96 21.77
C ILE A 12 9.96 -11.01 20.81
N THR A 13 10.75 -11.79 20.07
CA THR A 13 10.21 -12.70 19.02
C THR A 13 10.05 -14.17 19.43
N HIS A 14 10.55 -14.56 20.60
CA HIS A 14 10.61 -15.99 21.00
C HIS A 14 9.23 -16.62 21.31
N ARG A 15 8.17 -15.82 21.46
CA ARG A 15 6.82 -16.34 21.78
C ARG A 15 5.96 -16.69 20.55
N LEU A 16 6.40 -16.34 19.34
CA LEU A 16 5.64 -16.58 18.09
C LEU A 16 6.46 -17.26 16.99
N GLY A 17 7.79 -17.33 17.14
CA GLY A 17 8.70 -17.92 16.16
C GLY A 17 9.10 -19.36 16.51
N GLY A 18 9.24 -20.20 15.49
CA GLY A 18 9.88 -21.51 15.59
C GLY A 18 11.36 -21.44 15.21
N VAL A 19 12.11 -22.47 15.59
CA VAL A 19 13.50 -22.69 15.15
C VAL A 19 13.53 -23.91 14.24
N ASN A 20 14.12 -23.77 13.06
CA ASN A 20 14.23 -24.88 12.11
C ASN A 20 15.41 -25.81 12.47
N GLN A 21 15.56 -26.93 11.76
CA GLN A 21 16.64 -27.89 11.97
C GLN A 21 18.05 -27.32 11.71
N LEU A 22 18.15 -26.21 11.00
CA LEU A 22 19.41 -25.50 10.72
C LEU A 22 19.71 -24.42 11.75
N GLY A 23 18.89 -24.31 12.82
CA GLY A 23 19.05 -23.30 13.88
C GLY A 23 18.66 -21.88 13.45
N GLY A 24 17.86 -21.73 12.39
CA GLY A 24 17.33 -20.45 11.92
C GLY A 24 15.93 -20.18 12.45
N VAL A 25 15.67 -18.91 12.79
CA VAL A 25 14.38 -18.45 13.33
C VAL A 25 13.40 -18.16 12.21
N PHE A 26 12.16 -18.62 12.34
CA PHE A 26 11.09 -18.39 11.38
C PHE A 26 9.74 -18.20 12.06
N ILE A 27 8.76 -17.65 11.34
CA ILE A 27 7.39 -17.47 11.84
C ILE A 27 6.45 -18.25 10.93
N ASN A 28 5.69 -19.19 11.52
CA ASN A 28 4.72 -20.00 10.78
C ASN A 28 3.67 -19.11 10.08
N GLY A 29 3.39 -19.43 8.82
CA GLY A 29 2.39 -18.70 8.01
C GLY A 29 2.83 -17.31 7.53
N ARG A 30 4.02 -16.82 7.89
CA ARG A 30 4.54 -15.53 7.41
C ARG A 30 5.66 -15.71 6.38
N PRO A 31 5.74 -14.85 5.36
CA PRO A 31 6.84 -14.88 4.40
C PRO A 31 8.17 -14.52 5.09
N LEU A 32 9.27 -15.08 4.58
CA LEU A 32 10.62 -14.79 5.06
C LEU A 32 10.91 -13.27 4.96
N PRO A 33 11.59 -12.66 5.95
CA PRO A 33 11.90 -11.23 5.94
C PRO A 33 12.61 -10.80 4.64
N HIS A 34 12.27 -9.61 4.15
CA HIS A 34 12.75 -9.11 2.87
C HIS A 34 14.29 -9.12 2.76
N ALA A 35 14.99 -8.68 3.80
CA ALA A 35 16.45 -8.67 3.86
C ALA A 35 17.07 -10.06 3.63
N VAL A 36 16.50 -11.11 4.21
CA VAL A 36 17.01 -12.48 4.03
C VAL A 36 16.76 -12.97 2.61
N ARG A 37 15.61 -12.61 2.02
CA ARG A 37 15.28 -12.97 0.63
C ARG A 37 16.20 -12.30 -0.38
N GLN A 38 16.52 -11.02 -0.15
CA GLN A 38 17.49 -10.29 -0.95
C GLN A 38 18.87 -10.94 -0.84
N ARG A 39 19.29 -11.31 0.38
CA ARG A 39 20.58 -11.98 0.60
C ARG A 39 20.68 -13.35 -0.08
N ILE A 40 19.57 -14.10 -0.14
CA ILE A 40 19.51 -15.37 -0.89
C ILE A 40 19.84 -15.15 -2.37
N VAL A 41 19.22 -14.15 -2.99
CA VAL A 41 19.44 -13.84 -4.41
C VAL A 41 20.86 -13.30 -4.64
N GLU A 42 21.34 -12.42 -3.77
CA GLU A 42 22.69 -11.86 -3.86
C GLU A 42 23.77 -12.95 -3.84
N LEU A 43 23.68 -13.91 -2.92
CA LEU A 43 24.62 -15.03 -2.85
C LEU A 43 24.53 -15.94 -4.09
N ALA A 44 23.34 -16.14 -4.64
CA ALA A 44 23.18 -16.92 -5.86
C ALA A 44 23.79 -16.22 -7.08
N LEU A 45 23.65 -14.89 -7.17
CA LEU A 45 24.30 -14.08 -8.22
C LEU A 45 25.84 -14.10 -8.09
N GLN A 46 26.37 -14.25 -6.88
CA GLN A 46 27.79 -14.48 -6.63
C GLN A 46 28.25 -15.92 -6.96
N GLY A 47 27.38 -16.78 -7.49
CA GLY A 47 27.70 -18.16 -7.85
C GLY A 47 27.73 -19.14 -6.68
N VAL A 48 27.24 -18.75 -5.49
CA VAL A 48 27.19 -19.64 -4.33
C VAL A 48 26.11 -20.71 -4.54
N ARG A 49 26.45 -21.98 -4.26
CA ARG A 49 25.52 -23.10 -4.44
C ARG A 49 24.31 -22.97 -3.50
N PRO A 50 23.07 -23.28 -3.93
CA PRO A 50 21.88 -23.17 -3.09
C PRO A 50 21.95 -23.93 -1.76
N CYS A 51 22.63 -25.09 -1.75
CA CYS A 51 22.86 -25.87 -0.54
C CYS A 51 23.71 -25.13 0.49
N GLU A 52 24.67 -24.33 0.03
CA GLU A 52 25.55 -23.54 0.88
C GLU A 52 24.85 -22.26 1.37
N ILE A 53 24.07 -21.61 0.51
CA ILE A 53 23.19 -20.49 0.88
C ILE A 53 22.25 -20.90 2.02
N SER A 54 21.65 -22.09 1.92
CA SER A 54 20.76 -22.66 2.96
C SER A 54 21.47 -22.78 4.31
N ARG A 55 22.70 -23.29 4.34
CA ARG A 55 23.50 -23.42 5.57
C ARG A 55 23.94 -22.07 6.13
N ARG A 56 24.45 -21.16 5.27
CA ARG A 56 24.93 -19.83 5.68
C ARG A 56 23.83 -18.97 6.27
N LEU A 57 22.65 -18.98 5.67
CA LEU A 57 21.51 -18.17 6.11
C LEU A 57 20.59 -18.92 7.10
N ARG A 58 20.87 -20.19 7.39
CA ARG A 58 20.05 -21.08 8.23
C ARG A 58 18.59 -21.12 7.78
N VAL A 59 18.35 -21.13 6.47
CA VAL A 59 17.02 -21.21 5.85
C VAL A 59 16.88 -22.57 5.18
N SER A 60 15.71 -23.21 5.29
CA SER A 60 15.48 -24.53 4.68
C SER A 60 15.74 -24.51 3.16
N HIS A 61 16.38 -25.55 2.65
CA HIS A 61 16.74 -25.69 1.24
C HIS A 61 15.55 -25.45 0.28
N GLY A 62 14.38 -26.01 0.60
CA GLY A 62 13.17 -25.81 -0.21
C GLY A 62 12.69 -24.34 -0.28
N CYS A 63 12.93 -23.55 0.77
CA CYS A 63 12.61 -22.12 0.76
C CYS A 63 13.58 -21.35 -0.15
N VAL A 64 14.88 -21.65 -0.06
CA VAL A 64 15.92 -21.09 -0.96
C VAL A 64 15.57 -21.38 -2.42
N SER A 65 15.27 -22.65 -2.74
CA SER A 65 14.89 -23.06 -4.10
C SER A 65 13.65 -22.33 -4.60
N LYS A 66 12.61 -22.17 -3.76
CA LYS A 66 11.36 -21.49 -4.14
C LYS A 66 11.56 -19.98 -4.39
N ILE A 67 12.47 -19.35 -3.66
CA ILE A 67 12.80 -17.93 -3.87
C ILE A 67 13.59 -17.76 -5.16
N LEU A 68 14.61 -18.59 -5.40
CA LEU A 68 15.43 -18.52 -6.61
C LEU A 68 14.62 -18.84 -7.88
N ALA A 69 13.74 -19.84 -7.84
CA ALA A 69 12.84 -20.15 -8.95
C ALA A 69 11.97 -18.94 -9.34
N ARG A 70 11.28 -18.32 -8.37
CA ARG A 70 10.48 -17.11 -8.62
C ARG A 70 11.33 -15.96 -9.16
N TYR A 71 12.54 -15.77 -8.63
CA TYR A 71 13.44 -14.71 -9.08
C TYR A 71 13.85 -14.93 -10.54
N ASN A 72 14.13 -16.16 -10.95
CA ASN A 72 14.47 -16.48 -12.34
C ASN A 72 13.26 -16.33 -13.29
N GLU A 73 12.05 -16.59 -12.81
CA GLU A 73 10.81 -16.45 -13.61
C GLU A 73 10.34 -15.00 -13.77
N THR A 74 10.43 -14.19 -12.70
CA THR A 74 9.78 -12.86 -12.63
C THR A 74 10.72 -11.72 -12.26
N GLY A 75 11.94 -12.00 -11.82
CA GLY A 75 12.84 -11.00 -11.23
C GLY A 75 12.42 -10.49 -9.85
N SER A 76 11.29 -10.94 -9.30
CA SER A 76 10.72 -10.37 -8.07
C SER A 76 11.11 -11.13 -6.80
N ILE A 77 11.69 -10.40 -5.85
CA ILE A 77 11.96 -10.88 -4.49
C ILE A 77 10.81 -10.59 -3.52
N ARG A 78 9.66 -10.09 -3.99
CA ARG A 78 8.49 -9.84 -3.13
C ARG A 78 7.69 -11.12 -2.92
N PRO A 79 7.06 -11.32 -1.74
CA PRO A 79 6.20 -12.49 -1.55
C PRO A 79 4.98 -12.31 -2.45
N GLY A 80 4.44 -13.42 -2.97
CA GLY A 80 3.11 -13.36 -3.56
C GLY A 80 2.10 -12.83 -2.55
N LEU A 81 1.02 -12.25 -3.04
CA LEU A 81 -0.08 -11.83 -2.18
C LEU A 81 -0.67 -13.09 -1.51
N ILE A 82 -0.47 -13.22 -0.21
CA ILE A 82 -1.01 -14.33 0.59
C ILE A 82 -2.30 -13.83 1.22
N GLY A 83 -3.41 -14.49 0.89
CA GLY A 83 -4.73 -14.17 1.42
C GLY A 83 -5.57 -13.28 0.50
N GLY A 84 -6.88 -13.43 0.66
CA GLY A 84 -7.91 -12.79 -0.16
C GLY A 84 -8.94 -13.81 -0.62
N SER A 85 -10.22 -13.50 -0.43
CA SER A 85 -11.31 -14.24 -1.07
C SER A 85 -11.60 -13.62 -2.43
N LYS A 86 -11.79 -14.44 -3.46
CA LYS A 86 -12.41 -13.96 -4.71
C LYS A 86 -13.77 -13.35 -4.35
N PRO A 87 -14.13 -12.16 -4.86
CA PRO A 87 -15.43 -11.56 -4.58
C PRO A 87 -16.52 -12.48 -5.15
N LYS A 88 -17.38 -13.01 -4.26
CA LYS A 88 -18.47 -13.94 -4.66
C LYS A 88 -19.62 -13.23 -5.38
N VAL A 89 -19.90 -11.98 -5.01
CA VAL A 89 -21.10 -11.22 -5.43
C VAL A 89 -20.74 -9.94 -6.18
N ALA A 90 -19.56 -9.37 -5.92
CA ALA A 90 -19.05 -8.19 -6.62
C ALA A 90 -18.26 -8.61 -7.87
N THR A 91 -18.95 -9.21 -8.84
CA THR A 91 -18.35 -9.50 -10.14
C THR A 91 -17.93 -8.18 -10.82
N PRO A 92 -16.86 -8.19 -11.65
CA PRO A 92 -16.37 -6.96 -12.28
C PRO A 92 -17.44 -6.22 -13.10
N CYS A 93 -18.34 -6.96 -13.77
CA CYS A 93 -19.46 -6.40 -14.54
C CYS A 93 -20.43 -5.60 -13.64
N VAL A 94 -20.81 -6.15 -12.49
CA VAL A 94 -21.71 -5.49 -11.53
C VAL A 94 -21.07 -4.24 -10.95
N VAL A 95 -19.77 -4.31 -10.61
CA VAL A 95 -19.02 -3.16 -10.11
C VAL A 95 -18.99 -2.04 -11.16
N GLN A 96 -18.71 -2.35 -12.41
CA GLN A 96 -18.67 -1.37 -13.49
C GLN A 96 -20.05 -0.73 -13.72
N MET A 97 -21.12 -1.52 -13.65
CA MET A 97 -22.49 -1.02 -13.79
C MET A 97 -22.87 -0.06 -12.65
N ILE A 98 -22.53 -0.39 -11.40
CA ILE A 98 -22.76 0.48 -10.23
C ILE A 98 -22.06 1.82 -10.41
N VAL A 99 -20.81 1.81 -10.86
CA VAL A 99 -20.01 3.02 -11.08
C VAL A 99 -20.61 3.86 -12.19
N ARG A 100 -20.99 3.24 -13.31
CA ARG A 100 -21.67 3.92 -14.43
C ARG A 100 -22.95 4.61 -13.98
N LEU A 101 -23.84 3.89 -13.29
CA LEU A 101 -25.12 4.43 -12.82
C LEU A 101 -24.93 5.62 -11.87
N LYS A 102 -23.95 5.52 -10.96
CA LYS A 102 -23.63 6.59 -10.01
C LYS A 102 -22.96 7.79 -10.69
N HIS A 103 -22.17 7.56 -11.73
CA HIS A 103 -21.56 8.63 -12.52
C HIS A 103 -22.59 9.37 -13.37
N THR A 104 -23.51 8.66 -14.03
CA THR A 104 -24.60 9.27 -14.80
C THR A 104 -25.55 10.08 -13.90
N ASN A 105 -25.86 9.56 -12.71
CA ASN A 105 -26.78 10.21 -11.76
C ASN A 105 -26.19 10.20 -10.34
N PRO A 106 -25.45 11.25 -9.93
CA PRO A 106 -24.80 11.30 -8.62
C PRO A 106 -25.79 11.40 -7.46
N SER A 107 -27.03 11.84 -7.70
CA SER A 107 -28.12 11.84 -6.72
C SER A 107 -28.68 10.45 -6.43
N MET A 108 -28.41 9.45 -7.29
CA MET A 108 -28.99 8.12 -7.18
C MET A 108 -28.53 7.40 -5.90
N PHE A 109 -29.49 6.90 -5.13
CA PHE A 109 -29.26 6.17 -3.89
C PHE A 109 -28.88 4.71 -4.14
N ALA A 110 -28.20 4.09 -3.17
CA ALA A 110 -27.73 2.71 -3.29
C ALA A 110 -28.85 1.67 -3.42
N TRP A 111 -30.05 1.94 -2.86
CA TRP A 111 -31.21 1.08 -3.06
C TRP A 111 -31.76 1.19 -4.49
N GLU A 112 -31.77 2.39 -5.09
CA GLU A 112 -32.19 2.60 -6.48
C GLU A 112 -31.23 1.91 -7.45
N ILE A 113 -29.92 1.96 -7.15
CA ILE A 113 -28.91 1.22 -7.91
C ILE A 113 -29.17 -0.28 -7.82
N ARG A 114 -29.51 -0.80 -6.63
CA ARG A 114 -29.84 -2.23 -6.44
C ARG A 114 -31.04 -2.63 -7.32
N ASP A 115 -32.09 -1.83 -7.32
CA ASP A 115 -33.31 -2.15 -8.06
C ASP A 115 -33.07 -2.04 -9.58
N LYS A 116 -32.24 -1.09 -10.03
CA LYS A 116 -31.79 -1.03 -11.43
C LYS A 116 -30.95 -2.23 -11.85
N LEU A 117 -30.08 -2.75 -10.99
CA LEU A 117 -29.29 -3.95 -11.30
C LEU A 117 -30.16 -5.19 -11.52
N LEU A 118 -31.27 -5.30 -10.77
CA LEU A 118 -32.28 -6.35 -10.97
C LEU A 118 -33.08 -6.12 -12.25
N LEU A 119 -33.48 -4.87 -12.51
CA LEU A 119 -34.28 -4.49 -13.69
C LEU A 119 -33.51 -4.72 -15.00
N GLU A 120 -32.23 -4.34 -15.05
CA GLU A 120 -31.34 -4.56 -16.21
C GLU A 120 -30.84 -6.02 -16.31
N ARG A 121 -31.31 -6.92 -15.42
CA ARG A 121 -30.93 -8.35 -15.33
C ARG A 121 -29.42 -8.59 -15.26
N VAL A 122 -28.69 -7.66 -14.65
CA VAL A 122 -27.24 -7.79 -14.40
C VAL A 122 -26.99 -8.69 -13.19
N CYS A 123 -27.92 -8.72 -12.24
CA CYS A 123 -27.93 -9.58 -11.07
C CYS A 123 -29.28 -10.27 -10.91
N ASP A 124 -29.26 -11.48 -10.35
CA ASP A 124 -30.42 -12.19 -9.81
C ASP A 124 -30.61 -11.82 -8.33
N HIS A 125 -31.75 -12.20 -7.75
CA HIS A 125 -32.04 -11.96 -6.32
C HIS A 125 -30.97 -12.52 -5.36
N ASP A 126 -30.27 -13.60 -5.74
CA ASP A 126 -29.22 -14.22 -4.92
C ASP A 126 -27.81 -13.66 -5.21
N SER A 127 -27.62 -13.00 -6.36
CA SER A 127 -26.33 -12.43 -6.79
C SER A 127 -26.27 -10.91 -6.69
N VAL A 128 -27.36 -10.25 -6.30
CA VAL A 128 -27.40 -8.80 -6.11
C VAL A 128 -26.62 -8.40 -4.85
N PRO A 129 -25.69 -7.43 -4.92
CA PRO A 129 -24.97 -6.96 -3.75
C PRO A 129 -25.89 -6.23 -2.77
N SER A 130 -25.59 -6.35 -1.47
CA SER A 130 -26.30 -5.60 -0.43
C SER A 130 -26.08 -4.09 -0.57
N ILE A 131 -27.00 -3.28 -0.03
CA ILE A 131 -26.92 -1.80 -0.06
C ILE A 131 -25.57 -1.32 0.52
N SER A 132 -25.12 -1.93 1.61
CA SER A 132 -23.81 -1.63 2.22
C SER A 132 -22.63 -1.97 1.30
N SER A 133 -22.73 -3.07 0.54
CA SER A 133 -21.72 -3.47 -0.43
C SER A 133 -21.65 -2.49 -1.60
N ILE A 134 -22.81 -2.03 -2.10
CA ILE A 134 -22.92 -1.00 -3.14
C ILE A 134 -22.26 0.30 -2.67
N ASN A 135 -22.58 0.77 -1.47
CA ASN A 135 -21.95 1.98 -0.90
C ASN A 135 -20.44 1.84 -0.69
N ARG A 136 -19.95 0.63 -0.36
CA ARG A 136 -18.50 0.37 -0.30
C ARG A 136 -17.86 0.44 -1.69
N ILE A 137 -18.50 -0.11 -2.71
CA ILE A 137 -18.03 -0.05 -4.10
C ILE A 137 -17.97 1.40 -4.59
N ILE A 138 -19.03 2.19 -4.35
CA ILE A 138 -19.08 3.61 -4.73
C ILE A 138 -17.91 4.37 -4.10
N ARG A 139 -17.72 4.25 -2.78
CA ARG A 139 -16.62 4.95 -2.08
C ARG A 139 -15.24 4.49 -2.54
N ASN A 140 -15.05 3.19 -2.76
CA ASN A 140 -13.74 2.66 -3.16
C ASN A 140 -13.37 3.01 -4.61
N LYS A 141 -14.33 3.14 -5.53
CA LYS A 141 -14.03 3.34 -6.96
C LYS A 141 -14.09 4.81 -7.37
N VAL A 142 -15.05 5.59 -6.88
CA VAL A 142 -15.15 7.03 -7.19
C VAL A 142 -13.93 7.80 -6.66
N ASN A 143 -13.33 7.34 -5.57
CA ASN A 143 -12.09 7.94 -5.03
C ASN A 143 -10.81 7.42 -5.69
N SER A 144 -10.89 6.38 -6.54
CA SER A 144 -9.76 5.91 -7.35
C SER A 144 -9.72 6.58 -8.72
N GLU A 145 -10.87 6.98 -9.27
CA GLU A 145 -10.96 7.67 -10.57
C GLU A 145 -10.61 9.17 -10.49
N SER A 146 -10.37 9.70 -9.29
CA SER A 146 -9.88 11.08 -9.06
C SER A 146 -8.35 11.20 -9.00
N CYS A 147 -7.60 10.12 -9.24
CA CYS A 147 -6.13 10.14 -9.23
C CYS A 147 -5.45 9.64 -10.53
N GLU A 148 -6.23 9.21 -11.54
CA GLU A 148 -5.71 8.63 -12.79
C GLU A 148 -5.86 9.60 -13.98
N VAL A 149 -5.59 10.89 -13.76
CA VAL A 149 -5.28 11.81 -14.85
C VAL A 149 -4.02 12.56 -14.48
N VAL A 150 -3.03 12.48 -15.36
CA VAL A 150 -1.69 13.08 -15.35
C VAL A 150 -0.62 12.49 -14.42
N SER A 151 -0.07 11.36 -14.84
CA SER A 151 1.36 11.07 -14.65
C SER A 151 1.93 10.37 -15.89
N SER A 152 2.29 11.20 -16.88
CA SER A 152 3.33 10.91 -17.88
C SER A 152 4.13 12.19 -18.11
N ALA A 153 5.39 12.17 -17.72
CA ALA A 153 6.41 13.22 -17.86
C ALA A 153 6.61 13.63 -19.34
N SER A 154 7.01 14.86 -19.71
CA SER A 154 8.31 15.45 -19.34
C SER A 154 8.43 16.95 -19.68
N SER A 155 9.17 17.65 -18.81
CA SER A 155 10.15 18.72 -19.09
C SER A 155 9.75 19.94 -19.94
N VAL A 156 9.54 21.08 -19.27
CA VAL A 156 10.24 22.33 -19.64
C VAL A 156 10.40 23.20 -18.40
N SER A 157 11.64 23.66 -18.19
CA SER A 157 12.04 24.58 -17.14
C SER A 157 11.98 26.00 -17.70
N THR A 158 11.17 26.88 -17.11
CA THR A 158 11.41 28.33 -17.12
C THR A 158 10.70 28.92 -15.90
N GLY A 159 11.48 29.62 -15.07
CA GLY A 159 11.00 30.17 -13.81
C GLY A 159 10.13 31.39 -13.99
N THR A 160 9.07 31.47 -13.21
CA THR A 160 8.53 32.73 -12.66
C THR A 160 7.91 32.41 -11.30
N ALA A 161 8.28 33.22 -10.30
CA ALA A 161 7.81 33.10 -8.94
C ALA A 161 6.31 33.39 -8.86
N TYR A 162 5.52 32.41 -8.43
CA TYR A 162 4.16 32.65 -7.94
C TYR A 162 3.97 31.90 -6.63
N SER A 163 3.61 32.66 -5.58
CA SER A 163 3.42 32.14 -4.23
C SER A 163 2.25 31.16 -4.20
N SER A 164 2.53 29.91 -3.84
CA SER A 164 1.51 28.92 -3.53
C SER A 164 0.94 29.20 -2.13
N GLU A 165 0.00 30.15 -2.03
CA GLU A 165 -0.80 30.28 -0.82
C GLU A 165 -1.85 29.17 -0.84
N SER A 166 -1.63 28.16 0.02
CA SER A 166 -2.50 27.00 0.18
C SER A 166 -3.95 27.43 0.43
N THR A 167 -4.84 27.09 -0.50
CA THR A 167 -6.29 27.39 -0.48
C THR A 167 -7.04 26.66 0.64
N TYR A 168 -6.34 25.88 1.48
CA TYR A 168 -6.90 25.16 2.62
C TYR A 168 -6.15 25.45 3.94
N SER A 169 -5.33 26.50 3.99
CA SER A 169 -4.78 27.00 5.24
C SER A 169 -5.74 27.97 5.91
N ILE A 170 -5.86 27.91 7.25
CA ILE A 170 -6.78 28.75 8.05
C ILE A 170 -6.60 30.24 7.73
N SER A 171 -5.36 30.67 7.45
CA SER A 171 -5.06 32.06 7.07
C SER A 171 -5.68 32.49 5.73
N GLY A 172 -5.81 31.57 4.77
CA GLY A 172 -6.36 31.86 3.43
C GLY A 172 -7.88 31.97 3.42
N ILE A 173 -8.57 31.23 4.30
CA ILE A 173 -10.04 31.26 4.43
C ILE A 173 -10.51 32.54 5.14
N LEU A 174 -9.72 33.04 6.11
CA LEU A 174 -10.05 34.23 6.90
C LEU A 174 -9.54 35.55 6.29
N GLY A 175 -8.86 35.51 5.12
CA GLY A 175 -8.46 36.71 4.38
C GLY A 175 -7.48 37.64 5.11
N ILE A 176 -6.72 37.13 6.08
CA ILE A 176 -5.86 37.94 6.95
C ILE A 176 -4.50 38.15 6.28
N ARG A 177 -4.35 39.25 5.55
CA ARG A 177 -3.06 39.65 4.96
C ARG A 177 -2.05 39.97 6.07
N LYS A 178 -0.97 39.20 6.15
CA LYS A 178 0.10 39.35 7.14
C LYS A 178 0.92 40.61 6.86
N CYS A 179 0.52 41.76 7.42
CA CYS A 179 1.36 42.95 7.43
C CYS A 179 2.51 42.72 8.41
N SER A 180 3.75 42.69 7.92
CA SER A 180 4.95 42.58 8.76
C SER A 180 5.80 43.84 8.69
N LYS A 181 6.17 44.29 9.90
CA LYS A 181 7.26 45.19 10.31
C LYS A 181 6.94 46.70 10.36
N HIS A 182 7.08 47.28 11.55
CA HIS A 182 8.35 47.91 11.96
C HIS A 182 8.49 47.95 13.50
N LYS A 183 9.72 48.14 13.96
CA LYS A 183 10.31 47.85 15.27
C LYS A 183 10.74 49.17 15.94
N GLU A 184 10.45 49.38 17.22
CA GLU A 184 11.16 50.24 18.21
C GLU A 184 10.51 49.97 19.59
N GLU A 185 11.18 49.26 20.51
CA GLU A 185 12.15 49.68 21.54
C GLU A 185 11.57 50.29 22.82
N THR A 186 12.20 49.90 23.94
CA THR A 186 12.00 50.27 25.36
C THR A 186 10.76 49.63 26.03
N GLY A 187 10.81 48.90 27.14
CA GLY A 187 11.84 48.66 28.16
C GLY A 187 11.30 49.07 29.51
N LEU A 188 10.69 48.16 30.30
CA LEU A 188 10.74 48.13 31.78
C LEU A 188 9.96 46.92 32.37
N PHE A 189 10.62 46.22 33.30
CA PHE A 189 10.11 45.25 34.30
C PHE A 189 9.11 45.90 35.30
N PRO A 190 8.57 45.22 36.35
CA PRO A 190 8.30 43.79 36.59
C PRO A 190 6.88 43.50 37.18
N ARG A 191 6.56 42.20 37.25
CA ARG A 191 5.80 41.46 38.29
C ARG A 191 4.88 42.23 39.27
N ARG A 192 3.61 41.84 39.29
CA ARG A 192 2.99 41.08 40.39
C ARG A 192 1.85 40.22 39.85
#